data_AF-C6X816-F1
#
_entry.id   AF-C6X816-F1
#
_cell.length_a   1.000
_cell.length_b   1.000
_cell.length_c   1.000
_cell.angle_alpha   90.00
_cell.angle_beta   90.00
_cell.angle_gamma   90.00
#
_symmetry.space_group_name_H-M   'P 1'
#
loop_
_entity.id
_entity.type
_entity.pdbx_description
1 polymer ?
#
loop_
_entity_poly.entity_id
_entity_poly.type
_entity_poly.pdbx_seq_one_letter_code
_entity_poly.pdbx_strand_id
1 'polypeptide(L)'
;MKSFKSTLCIVAILFYPCFILADDIMIMTPQNEKGDFWAGDKSSPNPKYDTRLDMLREETVKPYVLKNLATLPVNPAMTELWSGNSSVRFSLNGHMYSMFANTFMHKTKPDEVCSWLKAEKNGLPNYQCPEGQPLHFDCHFYFVNDDSQIKAVHIAKLSIPESSRPPFCQTVLGVGAANKTAPALMVTVQYFNTESPVAKTASQLGSNWLRSTLLFRLQEKDGELVVTQDDSCLGNPNKFETIPDARKAFKQRGCK
;
A
#
# COMPACT_ATOMS: atom_id res chain seq x y z
N MET A 1 -71.35 -20.46 18.32
CA MET A 1 -70.33 -19.47 18.75
C MET A 1 -69.12 -20.21 19.31
N LYS A 2 -68.06 -20.36 18.50
CA LYS A 2 -66.72 -20.78 18.95
C LYS A 2 -65.70 -19.98 18.15
N SER A 3 -64.84 -19.28 18.90
CA SER A 3 -63.86 -18.30 18.44
C SER A 3 -62.66 -19.00 17.79
N PHE A 4 -62.34 -18.65 16.53
CA PHE A 4 -61.02 -18.93 15.96
C PHE A 4 -60.15 -17.69 16.15
N LYS A 5 -59.15 -17.82 17.03
CA LYS A 5 -58.09 -16.83 17.21
C LYS A 5 -57.19 -16.86 15.97
N SER A 6 -57.18 -15.77 15.22
CA SER A 6 -56.15 -15.46 14.24
C SER A 6 -54.86 -15.14 15.00
N THR A 7 -53.87 -16.03 14.89
CA THR A 7 -52.50 -15.78 15.35
C THR A 7 -51.85 -14.86 14.33
N LEU A 8 -51.72 -13.59 14.70
CA LEU A 8 -50.95 -12.58 13.98
C LEU A 8 -49.46 -12.96 14.11
N CYS A 9 -48.88 -13.60 13.09
CA CYS A 9 -47.43 -13.70 12.98
C CYS A 9 -46.87 -12.31 12.70
N ILE A 10 -46.44 -11.63 13.77
CA ILE A 10 -45.58 -10.45 13.67
C ILE A 10 -44.26 -10.95 13.08
N VAL A 11 -44.06 -10.73 11.78
CA VAL A 11 -42.73 -10.79 11.18
C VAL A 11 -41.96 -9.64 11.81
N ALA A 12 -41.22 -9.94 12.87
CA ALA A 12 -40.17 -9.07 13.35
C ALA A 12 -39.09 -9.04 12.26
N ILE A 13 -39.24 -8.11 11.32
CA ILE A 13 -38.12 -7.65 10.51
C ILE A 13 -37.16 -7.04 11.54
N LEU A 14 -36.19 -7.85 11.95
CA LEU A 14 -34.97 -7.38 12.58
C LEU A 14 -34.31 -6.46 11.55
N PHE A 15 -34.74 -5.20 11.54
CA PHE A 15 -33.89 -4.09 11.17
C PHE A 15 -32.71 -4.19 12.13
N TYR A 16 -31.66 -4.91 11.72
CA TYR A 16 -30.32 -4.63 12.19
C TYR A 16 -30.19 -3.12 12.06
N PRO A 17 -30.03 -2.37 13.16
CA PRO A 17 -29.71 -0.98 13.02
C PRO A 17 -28.32 -0.97 12.40
N CYS A 18 -28.26 -0.75 11.09
CA CYS A 18 -27.14 -0.05 10.49
C CYS A 18 -27.09 1.30 11.22
N PHE A 19 -26.44 1.32 12.38
CA PHE A 19 -25.81 2.51 12.91
C PHE A 19 -24.68 2.85 11.95
N ILE A 20 -25.02 3.33 10.76
CA ILE A 20 -24.15 4.24 10.03
C ILE A 20 -24.26 5.54 10.82
N LEU A 21 -23.47 5.62 11.89
CA LEU A 21 -23.07 6.92 12.41
C LEU A 21 -22.31 7.56 11.24
N ALA A 22 -22.99 8.43 10.49
CA ALA A 22 -22.31 9.44 9.72
C ALA A 22 -21.37 10.17 10.70
N ASP A 23 -20.06 10.17 10.40
CA ASP A 23 -19.06 11.19 10.81
C ASP A 23 -17.61 10.76 10.57
N ASP A 24 -17.32 9.47 10.32
CA ASP A 24 -15.96 9.02 9.97
C ASP A 24 -15.74 9.16 8.44
N ILE A 25 -14.88 10.11 8.03
CA ILE A 25 -14.52 10.36 6.61
C ILE A 25 -13.69 9.20 6.03
N MET A 26 -12.95 8.51 6.90
CA MET A 26 -12.11 7.38 6.53
C MET A 26 -12.32 6.20 7.48
N ILE A 27 -12.62 5.04 6.91
CA ILE A 27 -12.77 3.78 7.63
C ILE A 27 -11.72 2.80 7.12
N MET A 28 -10.99 2.16 8.03
CA MET A 28 -9.91 1.22 7.73
C MET A 28 -10.31 -0.20 8.14
N THR A 29 -10.18 -1.16 7.22
CA THR A 29 -10.44 -2.58 7.51
C THR A 29 -9.10 -3.32 7.62
N PRO A 30 -8.78 -3.94 8.77
CA PRO A 30 -7.51 -4.65 8.96
C PRO A 30 -7.44 -5.97 8.17
N GLN A 31 -6.25 -6.36 7.74
CA GLN A 31 -5.99 -7.54 6.88
C GLN A 31 -6.41 -8.90 7.48
N ASN A 32 -6.66 -8.99 8.79
CA ASN A 32 -6.95 -10.24 9.51
C ASN A 32 -8.44 -10.60 9.54
N GLU A 33 -9.33 -9.71 9.10
CA GLU A 33 -10.62 -10.13 8.59
C GLU A 33 -10.33 -10.83 7.26
N LYS A 34 -10.47 -12.16 7.24
CA LYS A 34 -10.43 -12.95 5.99
C LYS A 34 -11.16 -12.13 4.94
N GLY A 35 -10.50 -11.89 3.81
CA GLY A 35 -11.04 -11.15 2.68
C GLY A 35 -12.21 -11.88 2.02
N ASP A 36 -13.25 -12.21 2.78
CA ASP A 36 -14.57 -12.63 2.34
C ASP A 36 -15.26 -11.38 1.78
N PHE A 37 -14.65 -10.82 0.73
CA PHE A 37 -15.07 -9.62 0.05
C PHE A 37 -16.06 -9.95 -1.06
N TRP A 38 -17.10 -10.63 -0.63
CA TRP A 38 -18.27 -10.93 -1.41
C TRP A 38 -19.45 -10.51 -0.56
N ALA A 39 -19.69 -9.20 -0.45
CA ALA A 39 -20.79 -8.70 0.35
C ALA A 39 -22.09 -9.43 -0.02
N GLY A 40 -22.61 -10.22 0.92
CA GLY A 40 -24.00 -10.68 0.97
C GLY A 40 -24.45 -11.86 0.09
N ASP A 41 -23.69 -12.36 -0.90
CA ASP A 41 -24.13 -13.52 -1.72
C ASP A 41 -23.07 -14.04 -2.71
N LYS A 42 -22.20 -13.20 -3.27
CA LYS A 42 -21.63 -13.49 -4.59
C LYS A 42 -20.25 -14.13 -4.53
N SER A 43 -20.13 -15.41 -4.84
CA SER A 43 -18.85 -16.04 -5.20
C SER A 43 -18.00 -15.16 -6.12
N SER A 44 -16.68 -15.35 -6.07
CA SER A 44 -15.76 -14.66 -6.97
C SER A 44 -16.24 -14.73 -8.41
N PRO A 45 -16.32 -13.60 -9.16
CA PRO A 45 -16.72 -13.61 -10.56
C PRO A 45 -15.73 -14.42 -11.41
N ASN A 46 -14.56 -14.73 -10.85
CA ASN A 46 -13.61 -15.67 -11.40
C ASN A 46 -13.15 -16.68 -10.32
N PRO A 47 -13.48 -17.98 -10.44
CA PRO A 47 -13.11 -19.00 -9.46
C PRO A 47 -11.59 -19.20 -9.32
N LYS A 48 -10.78 -18.55 -10.16
CA LYS A 48 -9.31 -18.54 -10.07
C LYS A 48 -8.78 -17.78 -8.84
N TYR A 49 -9.55 -16.84 -8.27
CA TYR A 49 -9.07 -16.00 -7.16
C TYR A 49 -9.85 -16.28 -5.88
N ASP A 50 -9.10 -16.50 -4.80
CA ASP A 50 -9.64 -16.74 -3.47
C ASP A 50 -10.25 -15.47 -2.87
N THR A 51 -9.62 -14.32 -3.11
CA THR A 51 -10.11 -13.01 -2.66
C THR A 51 -10.09 -11.98 -3.78
N ARG A 52 -10.90 -10.92 -3.65
CA ARG A 52 -10.82 -9.77 -4.55
C ARG A 52 -9.47 -9.05 -4.45
N LEU A 53 -8.82 -9.03 -3.28
CA LEU A 53 -7.47 -8.47 -3.15
C LEU A 53 -6.47 -9.22 -4.04
N ASP A 54 -6.59 -10.54 -4.14
CA ASP A 54 -5.73 -11.34 -5.03
C ASP A 54 -6.02 -11.04 -6.50
N MET A 55 -7.30 -10.88 -6.86
CA MET A 55 -7.69 -10.45 -8.20
C MET A 55 -7.11 -9.06 -8.53
N LEU A 56 -7.21 -8.09 -7.63
CA LEU A 56 -6.63 -6.76 -7.81
C LEU A 56 -5.10 -6.82 -7.97
N ARG A 57 -4.43 -7.64 -7.14
CA ARG A 57 -2.99 -7.85 -7.21
C ARG A 57 -2.59 -8.41 -8.58
N GLU A 58 -3.23 -9.49 -9.02
CA GLU A 58 -2.85 -10.22 -10.23
C GLU A 58 -3.28 -9.51 -11.52
N GLU A 59 -4.43 -8.84 -11.54
CA GLU A 59 -4.99 -8.26 -12.77
C GLU A 59 -4.68 -6.77 -12.94
N THR A 60 -4.35 -6.06 -11.87
CA THR A 60 -4.08 -4.60 -11.92
C THR A 60 -2.65 -4.28 -11.54
N VAL A 61 -2.22 -4.69 -10.34
CA VAL A 61 -0.92 -4.26 -9.79
C VAL A 61 0.25 -4.94 -10.49
N LYS A 62 0.23 -6.26 -10.60
CA LYS A 62 1.32 -7.06 -11.19
C LYS A 62 1.58 -6.72 -12.66
N PRO A 63 0.57 -6.55 -13.54
CA PRO A 63 0.81 -6.10 -14.91
C PRO A 63 1.46 -4.72 -14.98
N TYR A 64 1.07 -3.79 -14.11
CA TYR A 64 1.72 -2.49 -14.03
C TYR A 64 3.19 -2.62 -13.62
N VAL A 65 3.47 -3.38 -12.54
CA VAL A 65 4.85 -3.57 -12.05
C VAL A 65 5.71 -4.16 -13.15
N LEU A 66 5.27 -5.24 -13.81
CA LEU A 66 6.01 -5.89 -14.89
C LEU A 66 6.28 -4.95 -16.08
N LYS A 67 5.32 -4.08 -16.42
CA LYS A 67 5.48 -3.09 -17.50
C LYS A 67 6.53 -2.02 -17.18
N ASN A 68 6.60 -1.59 -15.91
CA ASN A 68 7.40 -0.45 -15.46
C ASN A 68 8.68 -0.84 -14.73
N LEU A 69 8.95 -2.14 -14.57
CA LEU A 69 10.17 -2.66 -13.96
C LEU A 69 11.37 -2.55 -14.91
N ALA A 70 12.47 -2.00 -14.41
CA ALA A 70 13.72 -1.86 -15.17
C ALA A 70 14.58 -3.14 -15.16
N THR A 71 14.46 -4.00 -14.14
CA THR A 71 15.28 -5.23 -14.00
C THR A 71 14.68 -6.38 -14.84
N LEU A 72 15.38 -6.86 -15.88
CA LEU A 72 14.99 -8.08 -16.60
C LEU A 72 16.17 -9.06 -16.81
N PRO A 73 15.91 -10.39 -16.81
CA PRO A 73 14.62 -11.05 -16.57
C PRO A 73 14.17 -10.95 -15.11
N VAL A 74 12.85 -10.94 -14.90
CA VAL A 74 12.27 -10.97 -13.56
C VAL A 74 12.38 -12.39 -13.01
N ASN A 75 13.12 -12.58 -11.92
CA ASN A 75 13.04 -13.82 -11.17
C ASN A 75 11.64 -13.87 -10.52
N PRO A 76 10.85 -14.96 -10.65
CA PRO A 76 9.54 -15.09 -10.03
C PRO A 76 9.52 -14.76 -8.53
N ALA A 77 10.57 -15.14 -7.79
CA ALA A 77 10.71 -14.82 -6.36
C ALA A 77 10.82 -13.31 -6.10
N MET A 78 11.42 -12.56 -7.04
CA MET A 78 11.46 -11.11 -6.99
C MET A 78 10.09 -10.51 -7.30
N THR A 79 9.36 -11.02 -8.29
CA THR A 79 7.99 -10.57 -8.58
C THR A 79 7.07 -10.74 -7.37
N GLU A 80 7.17 -11.84 -6.63
CA GLU A 80 6.38 -12.07 -5.41
C GLU A 80 6.74 -11.06 -4.31
N LEU A 81 8.04 -10.86 -4.03
CA LEU A 81 8.52 -9.80 -3.13
C LEU A 81 8.04 -8.40 -3.54
N TRP A 82 7.87 -8.16 -4.84
CA TRP A 82 7.57 -6.84 -5.42
C TRP A 82 6.10 -6.63 -5.77
N SER A 83 5.23 -7.60 -5.47
CA SER A 83 3.78 -7.57 -5.80
C SER A 83 2.89 -7.42 -4.56
N GLY A 84 3.48 -7.22 -3.38
CA GLY A 84 2.78 -6.64 -2.24
C GLY A 84 1.91 -7.64 -1.48
N ASN A 85 2.52 -8.34 -0.53
CA ASN A 85 1.78 -8.97 0.59
C ASN A 85 1.23 -7.92 1.58
N SER A 86 1.82 -6.72 1.59
CA SER A 86 1.32 -5.60 2.38
C SER A 86 0.29 -4.81 1.57
N SER A 87 -0.97 -4.99 1.93
CA SER A 87 -2.09 -4.24 1.38
C SER A 87 -2.98 -3.74 2.49
N VAL A 88 -3.70 -2.65 2.24
CA VAL A 88 -4.72 -2.18 3.16
C VAL A 88 -5.91 -1.66 2.39
N ARG A 89 -7.10 -1.82 2.97
CA ARG A 89 -8.33 -1.34 2.39
C ARG A 89 -8.93 -0.23 3.24
N PHE A 90 -9.45 0.78 2.57
CA PHE A 90 -10.11 1.90 3.21
C PHE A 90 -11.30 2.39 2.41
N SER A 91 -12.26 2.99 3.11
CA SER A 91 -13.30 3.81 2.49
C SER A 91 -12.94 5.28 2.58
N LEU A 92 -13.21 6.03 1.51
CA LEU A 92 -13.16 7.49 1.48
C LEU A 92 -14.44 7.99 0.82
N ASN A 93 -15.21 8.84 1.52
CA ASN A 93 -16.51 9.35 1.04
C ASN A 93 -17.49 8.27 0.55
N GLY A 94 -17.42 7.05 1.08
CA GLY A 94 -18.27 5.92 0.68
C GLY A 94 -17.76 5.12 -0.52
N HIS A 95 -16.72 5.58 -1.22
CA HIS A 95 -16.01 4.78 -2.23
C HIS A 95 -14.94 3.92 -1.57
N MET A 96 -14.66 2.76 -2.17
CA MET A 96 -13.73 1.80 -1.61
C MET A 96 -12.41 1.80 -2.38
N TYR A 97 -11.31 1.74 -1.65
CA TYR A 97 -9.96 1.76 -2.21
C TYR A 97 -9.06 0.74 -1.52
N SER A 98 -8.16 0.15 -2.30
CA SER A 98 -7.06 -0.67 -1.81
C SER A 98 -5.72 -0.02 -2.11
N MET A 99 -4.84 0.02 -1.11
CA MET A 99 -3.44 0.39 -1.27
C MET A 99 -2.56 -0.85 -1.22
N PHE A 100 -1.64 -1.00 -2.19
CA PHE A 100 -0.60 -2.03 -2.20
C PHE A 100 0.78 -1.38 -2.11
N ALA A 101 1.68 -1.97 -1.34
CA ALA A 101 3.06 -1.53 -1.28
C ALA A 101 3.99 -2.50 -2.01
N ASN A 102 4.81 -1.96 -2.91
CA ASN A 102 5.69 -2.73 -3.78
C ASN A 102 7.07 -2.07 -3.81
N THR A 103 8.12 -2.89 -3.82
CA THR A 103 9.49 -2.41 -3.94
C THR A 103 10.03 -2.85 -5.29
N PHE A 104 10.37 -1.93 -6.20
CA PHE A 104 11.04 -2.31 -7.46
C PHE A 104 11.80 -1.13 -8.08
N MET A 105 12.75 -1.43 -8.97
CA MET A 105 13.41 -0.40 -9.77
C MET A 105 12.49 0.06 -10.90
N HIS A 106 11.96 1.27 -10.79
CA HIS A 106 11.10 1.83 -11.82
C HIS A 106 11.92 2.33 -13.01
N LYS A 107 11.45 2.04 -14.22
CA LYS A 107 12.01 2.61 -15.45
C LYS A 107 12.00 4.15 -15.40
N THR A 108 13.16 4.77 -15.53
CA THR A 108 13.30 6.21 -15.79
C THR A 108 12.93 6.56 -17.23
N LYS A 109 13.05 5.61 -18.18
CA LYS A 109 12.66 5.75 -19.59
C LYS A 109 11.86 4.54 -20.09
N PRO A 110 10.93 4.70 -21.05
CA PRO A 110 10.06 3.60 -21.51
C PRO A 110 10.82 2.33 -21.99
N ASP A 111 11.97 2.54 -22.63
CA ASP A 111 12.85 1.52 -23.21
C ASP A 111 13.97 1.05 -22.28
N GLU A 112 14.02 1.56 -21.04
CA GLU A 112 15.04 1.17 -20.07
C GLU A 112 14.90 -0.31 -19.70
N VAL A 113 15.94 -1.08 -19.98
CA VAL A 113 16.07 -2.48 -19.57
C VAL A 113 17.47 -2.71 -19.04
N CYS A 114 17.55 -2.99 -17.75
CA CYS A 114 18.78 -3.26 -17.05
C CYS A 114 19.00 -4.76 -16.97
N SER A 115 20.21 -5.19 -17.31
CA SER A 115 20.60 -6.60 -17.32
C SER A 115 21.46 -6.92 -16.10
N TRP A 116 21.27 -8.11 -15.57
CA TRP A 116 22.23 -8.70 -14.63
C TRP A 116 23.54 -8.89 -15.39
N LEU A 117 24.59 -8.13 -15.05
CA LEU A 117 25.89 -8.32 -15.67
C LEU A 117 26.39 -9.70 -15.26
N LYS A 118 26.78 -10.51 -16.24
CA LYS A 118 27.25 -11.90 -16.06
C LYS A 118 28.51 -12.02 -15.16
N ALA A 119 29.16 -10.91 -14.82
CA ALA A 119 30.41 -10.92 -14.08
C ALA A 119 30.20 -10.49 -12.62
N GLU A 120 30.17 -11.48 -11.73
CA GLU A 120 30.43 -11.29 -10.30
C GLU A 120 31.80 -10.61 -10.14
N LYS A 121 31.82 -9.33 -9.77
CA LYS A 121 33.04 -8.75 -9.23
C LYS A 121 32.95 -8.94 -7.72
N ASN A 122 33.77 -9.83 -7.18
CA ASN A 122 33.83 -10.17 -5.75
C ASN A 122 32.61 -10.94 -5.21
N GLY A 123 31.96 -11.77 -6.03
CA GLY A 123 30.84 -12.63 -5.58
C GLY A 123 29.52 -11.89 -5.31
N LEU A 124 29.41 -10.62 -5.72
CA LEU A 124 28.16 -9.85 -5.68
C LEU A 124 27.66 -9.61 -7.11
N PRO A 125 26.33 -9.69 -7.35
CA PRO A 125 25.76 -9.39 -8.65
C PRO A 125 26.13 -7.97 -9.07
N ASN A 126 26.83 -7.82 -10.19
CA ASN A 126 26.98 -6.51 -10.81
C ASN A 126 25.71 -6.20 -11.57
N TYR A 127 25.10 -5.07 -11.24
CA TYR A 127 23.94 -4.57 -11.95
C TYR A 127 24.29 -3.22 -12.54
N GLN A 128 24.20 -3.12 -13.86
CA GLN A 128 24.38 -1.88 -14.56
C GLN A 128 23.39 -1.86 -15.71
N CYS A 129 22.54 -0.84 -15.71
CA CYS A 129 21.75 -0.56 -16.90
C CYS A 129 22.68 -0.09 -18.03
N PRO A 130 22.32 -0.27 -19.31
CA PRO A 130 23.13 0.19 -20.44
C PRO A 130 23.58 1.66 -20.32
N GLU A 131 22.77 2.48 -19.67
CA GLU A 131 22.97 3.91 -19.43
C GLU A 131 23.84 4.23 -18.19
N GLY A 132 24.27 3.20 -17.46
CA GLY A 132 25.20 3.33 -16.34
C GLY A 132 24.56 3.59 -14.97
N GLN A 133 23.22 3.64 -14.84
CA GLN A 133 22.62 3.77 -13.51
C GLN A 133 22.83 2.52 -12.64
N PRO A 134 23.11 2.70 -11.33
CA PRO A 134 23.21 1.59 -10.40
C PRO A 134 21.83 1.03 -10.05
N LEU A 135 21.81 -0.22 -9.59
CA LEU A 135 20.60 -0.84 -9.04
C LEU A 135 20.09 -0.03 -7.87
N HIS A 136 18.82 0.32 -7.90
CA HIS A 136 18.12 0.91 -6.78
C HIS A 136 16.68 0.39 -6.75
N PHE A 137 16.04 0.45 -5.60
CA PHE A 137 14.70 -0.09 -5.40
C PHE A 137 13.88 0.93 -4.63
N ASP A 138 12.88 1.52 -5.27
CA ASP A 138 12.00 2.49 -4.63
C ASP A 138 10.80 1.78 -3.99
N CYS A 139 10.21 2.33 -2.92
CA CYS A 139 8.84 1.94 -2.58
C CYS A 139 7.87 2.65 -3.54
N HIS A 140 6.88 1.90 -3.98
CA HIS A 140 5.71 2.41 -4.70
C HIS A 140 4.45 1.98 -3.96
N PHE A 141 3.55 2.94 -3.74
CA PHE A 141 2.24 2.74 -3.13
C PHE A 141 1.18 2.87 -4.22
N TYR A 142 0.53 1.77 -4.53
CA TYR A 142 -0.47 1.65 -5.57
C TYR A 142 -1.85 1.75 -4.99
N PHE A 143 -2.60 2.74 -5.41
CA PHE A 143 -3.99 2.91 -5.02
C PHE A 143 -4.89 2.46 -6.15
N VAL A 144 -5.81 1.57 -5.83
CA VAL A 144 -6.77 0.98 -6.76
C VAL A 144 -8.17 1.32 -6.26
N ASN A 145 -9.03 1.76 -7.18
CA ASN A 145 -10.45 1.88 -6.88
C ASN A 145 -11.07 0.48 -6.86
N ASP A 146 -11.61 0.08 -5.72
CA ASP A 146 -12.24 -1.23 -5.47
C ASP A 146 -13.72 -1.26 -5.89
N ASP A 147 -14.25 -0.20 -6.47
CA ASP A 147 -15.60 -0.15 -7.00
C ASP A 147 -15.66 -0.89 -8.37
N SER A 148 -16.78 -0.79 -9.09
CA SER A 148 -17.07 -1.64 -10.26
C SER A 148 -16.11 -1.48 -11.44
N GLN A 149 -15.31 -0.42 -11.48
CA GLN A 149 -14.42 -0.10 -12.61
C GLN A 149 -12.95 -0.47 -12.40
N ILE A 150 -12.60 -1.17 -11.31
CA ILE A 150 -11.25 -1.68 -10.95
C ILE A 150 -10.11 -1.08 -11.78
N LYS A 151 -9.56 0.03 -11.28
CA LYS A 151 -8.56 0.83 -11.98
C LYS A 151 -7.50 1.29 -11.00
N ALA A 152 -6.23 1.19 -11.39
CA ALA A 152 -5.17 1.93 -10.72
C ALA A 152 -5.45 3.43 -10.86
N VAL A 153 -5.66 4.11 -9.73
CA VAL A 153 -6.03 5.53 -9.68
C VAL A 153 -4.87 6.42 -9.27
N HIS A 154 -3.89 5.88 -8.54
CA HIS A 154 -2.71 6.65 -8.15
C HIS A 154 -1.50 5.77 -7.82
N ILE A 155 -0.30 6.31 -8.02
CA ILE A 155 0.96 5.67 -7.62
C ILE A 155 1.83 6.72 -6.94
N ALA A 156 2.02 6.56 -5.63
CA ALA A 156 2.94 7.40 -4.86
C ALA A 156 4.28 6.70 -4.71
N LYS A 157 5.38 7.43 -4.85
CA LYS A 157 6.73 6.92 -4.56
C LYS A 157 7.13 7.33 -3.16
N LEU A 158 7.88 6.49 -2.46
CA LEU A 158 8.56 6.92 -1.23
C LEU A 158 9.53 8.05 -1.58
N SER A 159 9.28 9.23 -1.03
CA SER A 159 10.22 10.34 -1.06
C SER A 159 10.78 10.53 0.34
N ILE A 160 12.10 10.45 0.50
CA ILE A 160 12.82 10.80 1.74
C ILE A 160 13.98 11.71 1.36
N PRO A 161 14.02 12.97 1.82
CA PRO A 161 14.95 13.99 1.32
C PRO A 161 16.39 13.85 1.88
N GLU A 162 16.65 12.92 2.79
CA GLU A 162 17.96 12.75 3.44
C GLU A 162 19.06 12.14 2.55
N SER A 163 18.79 11.86 1.28
CA SER A 163 19.74 11.24 0.36
C SER A 163 19.63 11.81 -1.05
N SER A 164 20.76 11.92 -1.75
CA SER A 164 20.75 12.24 -3.19
C SER A 164 20.34 11.05 -4.05
N ARG A 165 20.21 9.86 -3.45
CA ARG A 165 19.75 8.63 -4.08
C ARG A 165 18.45 8.14 -3.43
N PRO A 166 17.56 7.48 -4.19
CA PRO A 166 16.37 6.89 -3.60
C PRO A 166 16.72 5.89 -2.47
N PRO A 167 15.98 5.93 -1.35
CA PRO A 167 16.16 4.96 -0.28
C PRO A 167 15.72 3.56 -0.74
N PHE A 168 16.42 2.53 -0.27
CA PHE A 168 15.97 1.16 -0.50
C PHE A 168 14.84 0.85 0.48
N CYS A 169 13.67 0.58 -0.06
CA CYS A 169 12.50 0.18 0.71
C CYS A 169 12.52 -1.32 1.03
N GLN A 170 12.61 -1.70 2.30
CA GLN A 170 12.51 -3.11 2.66
C GLN A 170 11.07 -3.57 2.76
N THR A 171 10.27 -2.87 3.55
CA THR A 171 8.91 -3.28 3.84
C THR A 171 8.05 -2.13 4.37
N VAL A 172 6.74 -2.30 4.26
CA VAL A 172 5.75 -1.51 4.99
C VAL A 172 5.41 -2.26 6.27
N LEU A 173 5.68 -1.63 7.41
CA LEU A 173 5.47 -2.19 8.74
C LEU A 173 4.04 -1.96 9.25
N GLY A 174 3.37 -0.91 8.76
CA GLY A 174 2.02 -0.59 9.19
C GLY A 174 1.38 0.49 8.35
N VAL A 175 0.06 0.43 8.26
CA VAL A 175 -0.77 1.45 7.62
C VAL A 175 -1.96 1.75 8.52
N GLY A 176 -2.35 3.02 8.61
CA GLY A 176 -3.56 3.39 9.34
C GLY A 176 -4.01 4.81 9.05
N ALA A 177 -5.29 5.10 9.26
CA ALA A 177 -5.80 6.46 9.17
C ALA A 177 -5.08 7.40 10.15
N ALA A 178 -4.80 8.64 9.74
CA ALA A 178 -4.21 9.66 10.61
C ALA A 178 -5.14 9.99 11.79
N ASN A 179 -6.41 10.19 11.49
CA ASN A 179 -7.52 10.24 12.44
C ASN A 179 -8.84 9.97 11.69
N LYS A 180 -9.98 10.03 12.38
CA LYS A 180 -11.32 9.74 11.84
C LYS A 180 -11.88 10.83 10.91
N THR A 181 -11.41 12.06 11.06
CA THR A 181 -11.97 13.26 10.41
C THR A 181 -11.03 13.88 9.37
N ALA A 182 -9.84 13.33 9.19
CA ALA A 182 -8.86 13.73 8.21
C ALA A 182 -8.72 12.62 7.17
N PRO A 183 -8.97 12.90 5.88
CA PRO A 183 -8.77 11.92 4.82
C PRO A 183 -7.26 11.74 4.58
N ALA A 184 -6.57 11.04 5.48
CA ALA A 184 -5.14 10.84 5.39
C ALA A 184 -4.72 9.48 5.94
N LEU A 185 -3.78 8.84 5.25
CA LEU A 185 -3.15 7.58 5.65
C LEU A 185 -1.76 7.84 6.19
N MET A 186 -1.43 7.18 7.29
CA MET A 186 -0.09 7.06 7.82
C MET A 186 0.49 5.72 7.37
N VAL A 187 1.71 5.74 6.84
CA VAL A 187 2.41 4.55 6.36
C VAL A 187 3.78 4.49 7.02
N THR A 188 3.97 3.49 7.88
CA THR A 188 5.28 3.22 8.50
C THR A 188 6.09 2.33 7.57
N VAL A 189 7.24 2.81 7.13
CA VAL A 189 8.18 2.09 6.26
C VAL A 189 9.45 1.75 7.01
N GLN A 190 10.06 0.63 6.63
CA GLN A 190 11.45 0.30 6.94
C GLN A 190 12.30 0.43 5.68
N TYR A 191 13.38 1.20 5.76
CA TYR A 191 14.24 1.49 4.62
C TYR A 191 15.71 1.61 5.06
N PHE A 192 16.64 1.64 4.11
CA PHE A 192 18.00 2.10 4.38
C PHE A 192 18.44 3.12 3.33
N ASN A 193 19.32 4.05 3.71
CA ASN A 193 19.90 5.00 2.77
C ASN A 193 20.92 4.27 1.87
N THR A 194 20.70 4.27 0.56
CA THR A 194 21.57 3.63 -0.45
C THR A 194 22.95 4.29 -0.59
N GLU A 195 23.17 5.43 0.05
CA GLU A 195 24.49 6.06 0.21
C GLU A 195 25.28 5.51 1.42
N SER A 196 24.64 4.71 2.27
CA SER A 196 25.32 4.09 3.41
C SER A 196 26.40 3.11 2.93
N PRO A 197 27.52 2.97 3.66
CA PRO A 197 28.54 1.99 3.35
C PRO A 197 27.95 0.58 3.22
N VAL A 198 28.37 -0.14 2.17
CA VAL A 198 27.99 -1.55 1.98
C VAL A 198 28.46 -2.38 3.18
N ALA A 199 27.58 -3.25 3.68
CA ALA A 199 27.91 -4.17 4.76
C ALA A 199 29.10 -5.07 4.37
N LYS A 200 30.12 -5.10 5.22
CA LYS A 200 31.34 -5.91 5.07
C LYS A 200 31.26 -7.23 5.85
N THR A 201 30.35 -7.34 6.80
CA THR A 201 30.14 -8.54 7.62
C THR A 201 28.66 -8.92 7.67
N ALA A 202 28.37 -10.19 7.94
CA ALA A 202 26.98 -10.64 8.14
C ALA A 202 26.28 -9.89 9.28
N SER A 203 27.00 -9.54 10.35
CA SER A 203 26.48 -8.75 11.47
C SER A 203 26.10 -7.31 11.12
N GLN A 204 26.61 -6.77 10.01
CA GLN A 204 26.25 -5.45 9.49
C GLN A 204 25.03 -5.50 8.57
N LEU A 205 24.62 -6.69 8.11
CA LEU A 205 23.42 -6.83 7.30
C LEU A 205 22.20 -6.48 8.16
N GLY A 206 21.53 -5.40 7.77
CA GLY A 206 20.34 -4.92 8.45
C GLY A 206 20.58 -4.20 9.78
N SER A 207 21.82 -3.85 10.13
CA SER A 207 22.07 -3.03 11.33
C SER A 207 21.67 -1.55 11.15
N ASN A 208 21.50 -1.10 9.90
CA ASN A 208 21.26 0.30 9.55
C ASN A 208 19.85 0.55 8.99
N TRP A 209 18.89 -0.28 9.38
CA TRP A 209 17.49 -0.04 9.03
C TRP A 209 16.98 1.21 9.74
N LEU A 210 16.47 2.13 8.94
CA LEU A 210 15.73 3.30 9.38
C LEU A 210 14.24 3.02 9.27
N ARG A 211 13.48 3.69 10.13
CA ARG A 211 12.02 3.66 10.11
C ARG A 211 11.51 5.09 10.10
N SER A 212 10.47 5.31 9.31
CA SER A 212 9.77 6.60 9.22
C SER A 212 8.29 6.34 8.99
N THR A 213 7.44 7.21 9.52
CA THR A 213 6.01 7.19 9.20
C THR A 213 5.64 8.37 8.32
N LEU A 214 5.29 8.09 7.07
CA LEU A 214 4.84 9.08 6.11
C LEU A 214 3.37 9.40 6.33
N LEU A 215 2.97 10.61 5.93
CA LEU A 215 1.58 11.02 5.88
C LEU A 215 1.17 11.24 4.42
N PHE A 216 0.15 10.53 3.97
CA PHE A 216 -0.46 10.69 2.65
C PHE A 216 -1.85 11.31 2.81
N ARG A 217 -2.04 12.51 2.26
CA ARG A 217 -3.34 13.16 2.11
C ARG A 217 -4.09 12.55 0.96
N LEU A 218 -5.35 12.24 1.18
CA LEU A 218 -6.25 11.70 0.20
C LEU A 218 -7.31 12.73 -0.13
N GLN A 219 -7.60 12.87 -1.42
CA GLN A 219 -8.67 13.71 -1.91
C GLN A 219 -9.33 13.02 -3.09
N GLU A 220 -10.65 13.09 -3.18
CA GLU A 220 -11.35 12.78 -4.42
C GLU A 220 -11.52 14.05 -5.24
N LYS A 221 -11.08 14.01 -6.49
CA LYS A 221 -11.21 15.11 -7.44
C LYS A 221 -11.61 14.54 -8.79
N ASP A 222 -12.70 15.06 -9.35
CA ASP A 222 -13.22 14.65 -10.67
C ASP A 222 -13.45 13.13 -10.82
N GLY A 223 -13.83 12.46 -9.72
CA GLY A 223 -14.06 11.01 -9.68
C GLY A 223 -12.79 10.16 -9.55
N GLU A 224 -11.63 10.78 -9.32
CA GLU A 224 -10.36 10.09 -9.13
C GLU A 224 -9.76 10.36 -7.74
N LEU A 225 -9.05 9.36 -7.21
CA LEU A 225 -8.28 9.51 -5.98
C LEU A 225 -6.97 10.21 -6.27
N VAL A 226 -6.79 11.38 -5.66
CA VAL A 226 -5.52 12.12 -5.60
C VAL A 226 -4.87 11.82 -4.26
N VAL A 227 -3.62 11.35 -4.32
CA VAL A 227 -2.79 11.12 -3.13
C VAL A 227 -1.62 12.08 -3.14
N THR A 228 -1.31 12.68 -2.00
CA THR A 228 -0.18 13.61 -1.85
C THR A 228 0.55 13.33 -0.56
N GLN A 229 1.87 13.19 -0.61
CA GLN A 229 2.70 13.08 0.59
C GLN A 229 2.79 14.47 1.27
N ASP A 230 2.46 14.52 2.56
CA ASP A 230 2.50 15.73 3.39
C ASP A 230 3.58 15.61 4.46
N ASP A 231 4.72 16.23 4.18
CA ASP A 231 5.88 16.22 5.06
C ASP A 231 5.82 17.33 6.13
N SER A 232 4.87 18.26 6.04
CA SER A 232 4.81 19.45 6.90
C SER A 232 4.40 19.12 8.34
N CYS A 233 3.58 18.10 8.53
CA CYS A 233 3.05 17.74 9.84
C CYS A 233 4.04 16.89 10.66
N LEU A 234 4.40 15.70 10.15
CA LEU A 234 5.24 14.75 10.87
C LEU A 234 6.73 15.00 10.67
N GLY A 235 7.10 15.76 9.63
CA GLY A 235 8.46 15.82 9.12
C GLY A 235 8.78 14.61 8.25
N ASN A 236 9.75 14.77 7.37
CA ASN A 236 10.23 13.68 6.52
C ASN A 236 11.76 13.75 6.33
N PRO A 237 12.49 12.70 6.75
CA PRO A 237 11.99 11.58 7.53
C PRO A 237 11.70 11.99 8.98
N ASN A 238 11.03 11.11 9.70
CA ASN A 238 10.83 11.20 11.13
C ASN A 238 11.21 9.88 11.80
N LYS A 239 11.17 9.84 13.12
CA LYS A 239 11.55 8.65 13.93
C LYS A 239 10.33 7.92 14.49
N PHE A 240 9.14 8.12 13.92
CA PHE A 240 7.95 7.42 14.40
C PHE A 240 7.93 6.02 13.78
N GLU A 241 8.18 5.01 14.61
CA GLU A 241 8.27 3.61 14.19
C GLU A 241 6.92 2.88 14.18
N THR A 242 5.87 3.51 14.70
CA THR A 242 4.54 2.91 14.78
C THR A 242 3.46 3.93 14.45
N ILE A 243 2.33 3.44 13.92
CA ILE A 243 1.15 4.26 13.65
C ILE A 243 0.62 4.95 14.93
N PRO A 244 0.50 4.28 16.10
CA PRO A 244 0.09 4.94 17.33
C PRO A 244 0.98 6.12 17.74
N ASP A 245 2.31 5.99 17.62
CA ASP A 245 3.24 7.07 17.95
C ASP A 245 3.09 8.26 17.00
N ALA A 246 3.00 7.98 15.69
CA ALA A 246 2.76 9.00 14.68
C ALA A 246 1.42 9.72 14.90
N ARG A 247 0.35 9.01 15.27
CA ARG A 247 -0.96 9.60 15.61
C ARG A 247 -0.89 10.51 16.83
N LYS A 248 -0.15 10.10 17.86
CA LYS A 248 0.08 10.93 19.06
C LYS A 248 0.76 12.24 18.68
N ALA A 249 1.82 12.18 17.88
CA ALA A 249 2.53 13.36 17.40
C ALA A 249 1.65 14.24 16.49
N PHE A 250 0.91 13.64 15.55
CA PHE A 250 -0.03 14.32 14.67
C PHE A 250 -1.03 15.16 15.47
N LYS A 251 -1.63 14.56 16.52
CA LYS A 251 -2.58 15.24 17.41
C LYS A 251 -1.91 16.36 18.21
N GLN A 252 -0.73 16.10 18.79
CA GLN A 252 0.00 17.09 19.59
C GLN A 252 0.44 18.31 18.78
N ARG A 253 0.76 18.12 17.51
CA ARG A 253 1.14 19.18 16.57
C ARG A 253 -0.04 19.95 16.00
N GLY A 254 -1.28 19.57 16.33
CA GLY A 254 -2.48 20.23 15.82
C GLY A 254 -2.68 20.05 14.32
N CYS A 255 -2.13 18.98 13.74
CA CYS A 255 -2.30 18.68 12.32
C CYS A 255 -3.76 18.34 12.02
N LYS A 256 -4.21 18.74 10.83
CA LYS A 256 -5.55 18.48 10.30
C LYS A 256 -5.39 17.71 9.03
#